data_AF-A0A2P2ILD6-F1
#
_entry.id   AF-A0A2P2ILD6-F1
#
_cell.length_a   1.000
_cell.length_b   1.000
_cell.length_c   1.000
_cell.angle_alpha   90.00
_cell.angle_beta   90.00
_cell.angle_gamma   90.00
#
_symmetry.space_group_name_H-M   'P 1'
#
loop_
_entity.id
_entity.type
_entity.pdbx_description
1 polymer ?
#
loop_
_entity_poly.entity_id
_entity_poly.type
_entity_poly.pdbx_seq_one_letter_code
_entity_poly.pdbx_strand_id
1 'polypeptide(L)'
;MGCKNSCCPTSLGAITVLRKLKICSSCSMLLWVIVVSSLQQLVQCQDVGDYSEYNPSLLPFITQVINSRISNLSSLLSRDISKRSSFCVRDPDTDWNQAFNFSSNTEFLAACIKKTKGT
;
A
#
# COMPACT_ATOMS: atom_id res chain seq x y z
N MET A 1 12.02 14.87 -0.24
CA MET A 1 11.95 13.48 0.23
C MET A 1 10.65 12.85 -0.23
N GLY A 2 10.70 11.79 -1.04
CA GLY A 2 9.52 11.04 -1.49
C GLY A 2 9.56 9.64 -0.91
N CYS A 3 8.43 9.15 -0.40
CA CYS A 3 8.27 7.73 -0.08
C CYS A 3 8.28 6.95 -1.40
N LYS A 4 9.45 6.49 -1.82
CA LYS A 4 9.58 5.43 -2.80
C LYS A 4 9.58 4.10 -2.03
N ASN A 5 8.63 3.23 -2.38
CA ASN A 5 8.71 1.77 -2.24
C ASN A 5 8.23 1.13 -0.92
N SER A 6 7.02 1.42 -0.46
CA SER A 6 6.39 0.58 0.59
C SER A 6 5.53 -0.52 -0.04
N CYS A 7 6.16 -1.57 -0.57
CA CYS A 7 5.48 -2.86 -0.78
C CYS A 7 5.48 -3.63 0.56
N CYS A 8 4.29 -3.90 1.10
CA CYS A 8 4.10 -4.74 2.28
C CYS A 8 4.29 -6.22 1.90
N PRO A 9 5.02 -7.03 2.68
CA PRO A 9 5.22 -8.45 2.36
C PRO A 9 4.10 -9.28 2.97
N THR A 10 3.45 -10.16 2.19
CA THR A 10 2.93 -11.48 2.62
C THR A 10 2.18 -12.15 1.46
N SER A 11 2.54 -13.35 1.03
CA SER A 11 2.19 -14.60 1.70
C SER A 11 3.21 -15.69 1.35
N LEU A 12 3.96 -16.15 2.37
CA LEU A 12 4.70 -17.42 2.35
C LEU A 12 3.67 -18.57 2.30
N GLY A 13 3.11 -18.85 1.12
CA GLY A 13 2.16 -19.96 0.94
C GLY A 13 2.58 -20.99 -0.11
N ALA A 14 3.43 -20.62 -1.07
CA ALA A 14 3.65 -21.44 -2.28
C ALA A 14 4.97 -22.23 -2.30
N ILE A 15 5.86 -22.08 -1.31
CA ILE A 15 7.21 -22.68 -1.37
C ILE A 15 7.22 -24.15 -0.90
N THR A 16 6.18 -24.64 -0.22
CA THR A 16 6.19 -25.97 0.42
C THR A 16 5.88 -27.15 -0.52
N VAL A 17 5.74 -26.96 -1.84
CA VAL A 17 5.38 -28.04 -2.79
C VAL A 17 6.61 -28.68 -3.48
N LEU A 18 7.83 -28.24 -3.18
CA LEU A 18 9.05 -28.85 -3.76
C LEU A 18 9.65 -29.96 -2.89
N ARG A 19 8.81 -30.83 -2.32
CA ARG A 19 9.28 -32.05 -1.67
C ARG A 19 9.16 -33.22 -2.65
N LYS A 20 10.32 -33.62 -3.20
CA LYS A 20 10.61 -34.90 -3.88
C LYS A 20 10.28 -34.99 -5.38
N LEU A 21 11.04 -34.29 -6.22
CA LEU A 21 11.20 -34.68 -7.64
C LEU A 21 12.69 -34.78 -7.97
N LYS A 22 13.12 -35.95 -8.48
CA LYS A 22 14.50 -36.24 -8.87
C LYS A 22 14.75 -35.53 -10.20
N ILE A 23 15.58 -34.49 -10.18
CA ILE A 23 15.74 -33.54 -11.28
C ILE A 23 16.76 -34.06 -12.28
N CYS A 24 16.32 -34.34 -13.51
CA CYS A 24 17.21 -34.58 -14.65
C CYS A 24 17.80 -33.25 -15.17
N SER A 25 18.97 -33.29 -15.80
CA SER A 25 19.70 -32.12 -16.30
C SER A 25 18.85 -31.18 -17.17
N SER A 26 17.91 -31.71 -17.96
CA SER A 26 16.98 -30.92 -18.79
C SER A 26 15.91 -30.20 -17.97
N CYS A 27 15.36 -30.84 -16.92
CA CYS A 27 14.41 -30.20 -16.00
C CYS A 27 15.04 -29.09 -15.16
N SER A 28 16.35 -29.15 -14.91
CA SER A 28 17.06 -28.13 -14.13
C SER A 28 16.98 -26.75 -14.81
N MET A 29 17.16 -26.69 -16.13
CA MET A 29 17.08 -25.42 -16.88
C MET A 29 15.68 -24.82 -16.85
N LEU A 30 14.64 -25.65 -17.00
CA LEU A 30 13.24 -25.18 -16.90
C LEU A 30 12.91 -24.64 -15.51
N LEU A 31 13.38 -25.29 -14.45
CA LEU A 31 13.21 -24.80 -13.08
C LEU A 31 13.90 -23.46 -12.86
N TRP A 32 15.12 -23.28 -13.39
CA TRP A 32 15.82 -21.99 -13.31
C TRP A 32 15.09 -20.88 -14.07
N VAL A 33 14.56 -21.17 -15.26
CA VAL A 33 13.74 -20.22 -16.03
C VAL A 33 12.46 -19.85 -15.28
N ILE A 34 11.78 -20.82 -14.66
CA ILE A 34 10.60 -20.57 -13.83
C ILE A 34 10.96 -19.70 -12.62
N VAL A 35 12.02 -20.03 -11.89
CA VAL A 35 12.50 -19.24 -10.74
C VAL A 35 12.80 -17.80 -11.18
N VAL A 36 13.61 -17.60 -12.23
CA VAL A 36 13.95 -16.26 -12.74
C VAL A 36 12.72 -15.49 -13.24
N SER A 37 11.76 -16.17 -13.88
CA SER A 37 10.51 -15.56 -14.36
C SER A 37 9.60 -15.16 -13.20
N SER A 38 9.52 -15.96 -12.14
CA SER A 38 8.80 -15.62 -10.91
C SER A 38 9.43 -14.44 -10.17
N LEU A 39 10.74 -14.23 -10.26
CA LEU A 39 11.39 -13.02 -9.75
C LEU A 39 10.97 -11.75 -10.52
N GLN A 40 10.60 -11.84 -11.81
CA GLN A 40 10.13 -10.69 -12.60
C GLN A 40 8.71 -10.24 -12.19
N GLN A 41 7.89 -11.17 -11.69
CA GLN A 41 6.54 -10.86 -11.20
C GLN A 41 6.57 -10.11 -9.84
N LEU A 42 7.73 -10.04 -9.19
CA LEU A 42 7.93 -9.33 -7.92
C LEU A 42 8.08 -7.80 -8.09
N VAL A 43 8.10 -7.28 -9.32
CA VAL A 43 8.43 -5.87 -9.64
C VAL A 43 7.30 -5.12 -10.35
N GLN A 44 6.14 -5.74 -10.57
CA GLN A 44 5.04 -5.03 -11.23
C GLN A 44 4.19 -4.29 -10.20
N CYS A 45 4.60 -3.07 -9.83
CA CYS A 45 3.65 -2.07 -9.37
C CYS A 45 2.77 -1.71 -10.57
N GLN A 46 1.46 -1.90 -10.45
CA GLN A 46 0.52 -1.44 -11.47
C GLN A 46 0.57 0.09 -11.52
N ASP A 47 1.31 0.65 -12.46
CA ASP A 47 1.18 2.05 -12.85
C ASP A 47 -0.19 2.19 -13.51
N VAL A 48 -1.17 2.61 -12.71
CA VAL A 48 -2.51 2.89 -13.22
C VAL A 48 -2.39 4.18 -14.04
N GLY A 49 -2.15 3.99 -15.34
CA GLY A 49 -2.03 5.05 -16.32
C GLY A 49 -3.17 6.06 -16.24
N ASP A 50 -2.76 7.32 -16.31
CA ASP A 50 -3.47 8.58 -16.16
C ASP A 50 -4.81 8.64 -16.92
N TYR A 51 -5.92 8.39 -16.22
CA TYR A 51 -7.27 8.74 -16.66
C TYR A 51 -7.99 9.55 -15.58
N SER A 52 -7.42 10.68 -15.20
CA SER A 52 -8.16 11.70 -14.47
C SER A 52 -7.85 13.06 -15.05
N GLU A 53 -8.84 13.62 -15.73
CA GLU A 53 -8.87 15.03 -16.08
C GLU A 53 -8.88 15.83 -14.76
N TYR A 54 -7.69 16.19 -14.28
CA TYR A 54 -7.51 16.99 -13.08
C TYR A 54 -8.11 18.38 -13.34
N ASN A 55 -9.32 18.57 -12.83
CA ASN A 55 -10.01 19.84 -12.85
C ASN A 55 -9.71 20.56 -11.53
N PRO A 56 -8.89 21.63 -11.53
CA PRO A 56 -8.49 22.32 -10.29
C PRO A 56 -9.69 22.90 -9.54
N SER A 57 -10.80 23.21 -10.23
CA SER A 57 -12.06 23.66 -9.64
C SER A 57 -12.77 22.58 -8.81
N LEU A 58 -12.49 21.30 -9.05
CA LEU A 58 -13.06 20.18 -8.30
C LEU A 58 -12.17 19.74 -7.12
N LEU A 59 -10.97 20.30 -7.00
CA LEU A 59 -10.01 19.98 -5.94
C LEU A 59 -10.61 20.01 -4.52
N PRO A 60 -11.38 21.03 -4.08
CA PRO A 60 -11.95 21.03 -2.73
C PRO A 60 -12.95 19.88 -2.51
N PHE A 61 -13.76 19.56 -3.52
CA PHE A 61 -14.71 18.44 -3.45
C PHE A 61 -13.99 17.09 -3.39
N ILE A 62 -13.00 16.87 -4.26
CA ILE A 62 -12.19 15.65 -4.27
C ILE A 62 -11.44 15.49 -2.93
N THR A 63 -10.89 16.58 -2.40
CA THR A 63 -10.22 16.62 -1.10
C THR A 63 -11.15 16.19 0.03
N GLN A 64 -12.40 16.69 0.02
CA GLN A 64 -13.39 16.31 1.01
C GLN A 64 -13.75 14.81 0.93
N VAL A 65 -13.97 14.29 -0.29
CA VAL A 65 -14.28 12.86 -0.51
C VAL A 65 -13.14 11.97 -0.03
N ILE A 66 -11.89 12.30 -0.40
CA ILE A 66 -10.72 11.53 0.00
C ILE A 66 -10.51 11.62 1.52
N ASN A 67 -10.68 12.79 2.13
CA ASN A 67 -10.57 12.94 3.58
C ASN A 67 -11.59 12.05 4.32
N SER A 68 -12.82 11.97 3.82
CA SER A 68 -13.85 11.10 4.37
C SER A 68 -13.45 9.63 4.28
N ARG A 69 -12.91 9.19 3.14
CA ARG A 69 -12.43 7.80 2.97
C ARG A 69 -11.24 7.48 3.88
N ILE A 70 -10.25 8.37 3.94
CA ILE A 70 -9.06 8.20 4.77
C ILE A 70 -9.45 8.17 6.25
N SER A 71 -10.31 9.08 6.70
CA SER A 71 -10.73 9.11 8.11
C SER A 71 -11.51 7.86 8.52
N ASN A 72 -12.42 7.36 7.65
CA ASN A 72 -13.14 6.12 7.90
C ASN A 72 -12.19 4.91 7.96
N LEU A 73 -11.31 4.73 6.96
CA LEU A 73 -10.33 3.65 6.94
C LEU A 73 -9.36 3.72 8.12
N SER A 74 -8.86 4.92 8.41
CA SER A 74 -7.97 5.19 9.53
C SER A 74 -8.62 4.83 10.86
N SER A 75 -9.92 5.14 11.04
CA SER A 75 -10.66 4.78 12.26
C SER A 75 -10.86 3.27 12.45
N LEU A 76 -10.95 2.51 11.35
CA LEU A 76 -11.02 1.04 11.41
C LEU A 76 -9.65 0.45 11.72
N LEU A 77 -8.62 0.94 11.02
CA LEU A 77 -7.25 0.48 11.19
C LEU A 77 -6.71 0.81 12.58
N SER A 78 -7.05 1.98 13.13
CA SER A 78 -6.67 2.39 14.48
C SER A 78 -7.11 1.34 15.49
N ARG A 79 -8.36 0.89 15.42
CA ARG A 79 -8.90 -0.10 16.37
C ARG A 79 -8.14 -1.41 16.35
N ASP A 80 -7.77 -1.89 15.18
CA ASP A 80 -7.05 -3.16 15.05
C ASP A 80 -5.57 -3.03 15.44
N ILE A 81 -4.92 -1.93 15.07
CA ILE A 81 -3.53 -1.65 15.47
C ILE A 81 -3.48 -1.48 16.99
N SER A 82 -4.32 -0.64 17.58
CA SER A 82 -4.35 -0.37 19.01
C SER A 82 -4.53 -1.63 19.85
N LYS A 83 -5.32 -2.60 19.37
CA LYS A 83 -5.45 -3.92 20.04
C LYS A 83 -4.15 -4.72 20.02
N ARG A 84 -3.40 -4.66 18.92
CA ARG A 84 -2.15 -5.42 18.74
C ARG A 84 -0.92 -4.71 19.29
N SER A 85 -0.96 -3.39 19.41
CA SER A 85 0.16 -2.54 19.85
C SER A 85 -0.09 -1.88 21.22
N SER A 86 -1.07 -2.35 21.99
CA SER A 86 -1.42 -1.82 23.32
C SER A 86 -0.25 -1.77 24.31
N PHE A 87 0.81 -2.54 24.08
CA PHE A 87 2.04 -2.53 24.87
C PHE A 87 3.04 -1.42 24.48
N CYS A 88 2.93 -0.87 23.26
CA CYS A 88 3.81 0.19 22.74
C CYS A 88 3.13 1.56 22.67
N VAL A 89 1.81 1.59 22.68
CA VAL A 89 1.04 2.81 22.44
C VAL A 89 0.34 3.21 23.74
N ARG A 90 0.75 4.35 24.30
CA ARG A 90 0.24 4.83 25.60
C ARG A 90 -1.16 5.40 25.48
N ASP A 91 -1.40 6.18 24.42
CA ASP A 91 -2.70 6.78 24.12
C ASP A 91 -2.99 6.60 22.63
N PRO A 92 -3.69 5.51 22.25
CA PRO A 92 -3.89 5.18 20.87
C PRO A 92 -4.75 6.17 20.10
N ASP A 93 -5.70 6.84 20.78
CA ASP A 93 -6.55 7.83 20.11
C ASP A 93 -5.77 9.12 19.83
N THR A 94 -4.96 9.58 20.79
CA THR A 94 -4.11 10.77 20.60
C THR A 94 -3.03 10.52 19.56
N ASP A 95 -2.29 9.42 19.68
CA ASP A 95 -1.18 9.10 18.77
C ASP A 95 -1.69 8.90 17.33
N TRP A 96 -2.88 8.30 17.17
CA TRP A 96 -3.46 8.06 15.85
C TRP A 96 -4.06 9.32 15.23
N ASN A 97 -4.76 10.15 16.01
CA ASN A 97 -5.27 11.43 15.51
C ASN A 97 -4.13 12.36 15.13
N GLN A 98 -3.04 12.38 15.89
CA GLN A 98 -1.86 13.19 15.55
C GLN A 98 -1.27 12.80 14.19
N ALA A 99 -1.29 11.51 13.84
CA ALA A 99 -0.71 11.02 12.59
C ALA A 99 -1.65 11.07 11.39
N PHE A 100 -2.96 10.84 11.59
CA PHE A 100 -3.90 10.59 10.47
C PHE A 100 -5.15 11.47 10.45
N ASN A 101 -5.31 12.41 11.39
CA ASN A 101 -6.42 13.35 11.37
C ASN A 101 -6.05 14.61 10.59
N PHE A 102 -6.44 14.65 9.31
CA PHE A 102 -6.19 15.79 8.42
C PHE A 102 -7.33 16.82 8.41
N SER A 103 -8.32 16.71 9.30
CA SER A 103 -9.46 17.64 9.32
C SER A 103 -9.07 19.10 9.52
N SER A 104 -7.99 19.36 10.27
CA SER A 104 -7.45 20.70 10.52
C SER A 104 -6.48 21.19 9.44
N ASN A 105 -6.03 20.31 8.54
CA ASN A 105 -5.07 20.63 7.47
C ASN A 105 -5.42 19.90 6.18
N THR A 106 -6.53 20.32 5.57
CA THR A 106 -6.97 19.82 4.26
C THR A 106 -6.06 20.31 3.12
N GLU A 107 -5.26 21.35 3.34
CA GLU A 107 -4.22 21.86 2.42
C GLU A 107 -3.18 20.78 2.11
N PHE A 108 -2.71 20.04 3.12
CA PHE A 108 -1.81 18.90 2.92
C PHE A 108 -2.42 17.85 1.98
N LEU A 109 -3.70 17.53 2.19
CA LEU A 109 -4.40 16.54 1.38
C LEU A 109 -4.63 17.06 -0.05
N ALA A 110 -5.03 18.32 -0.20
CA ALA A 110 -5.18 18.96 -1.50
C ALA A 110 -3.85 19.00 -2.27
N ALA A 111 -2.74 19.28 -1.59
CA ALA A 111 -1.39 19.25 -2.17
C ALA A 111 -0.99 17.83 -2.58
N CYS A 112 -1.34 16.81 -1.78
CA CYS A 112 -1.15 15.41 -2.13
C CYS A 112 -1.91 15.05 -3.40
N ILE A 113 -3.22 15.34 -3.44
CA ILE A 113 -4.08 15.08 -4.61
C ILE A 113 -3.57 15.80 -5.84
N LYS A 114 -3.14 17.05 -5.71
CA LYS A 114 -2.55 17.81 -6.82
C LYS A 114 -1.25 17.16 -7.32
N LYS A 115 -0.44 16.63 -6.41
CA LYS A 115 0.83 15.98 -6.74
C LYS A 115 0.64 14.60 -7.38
N THR A 116 -0.33 13.83 -6.90
CA THR A 116 -0.61 12.49 -7.41
C THR A 116 -1.67 12.49 -8.51
N LYS A 117 -2.21 13.66 -8.87
CA LYS A 117 -3.32 13.84 -9.82
C LYS A 117 -4.62 13.13 -9.41
N GLY A 118 -4.75 12.67 -8.17
CA GLY A 118 -5.93 11.95 -7.69
C GLY A 118 -5.90 10.44 -7.95
N THR A 119 -4.79 9.92 -8.46
CA THR A 119 -4.43 8.49 -8.45
C THR A 119 -3.38 8.20 -7.39
#